data_AF-A0A392MUH3-F1
#
_entry.id   AF-A0A392MUH3-F1
#
_cell.length_a   1.000
_cell.length_b   1.000
_cell.length_c   1.000
_cell.angle_alpha   90.00
_cell.angle_beta   90.00
_cell.angle_gamma   90.00
#
_symmetry.space_group_name_H-M   'P 1'
#
loop_
_entity.id
_entity.type
_entity.pdbx_description
1 polymer ?
#
loop_
_entity_poly.entity_id
_entity_poly.type
_entity_poly.pdbx_seq_one_letter_code
_entity_poly.pdbx_strand_id
1 'polypeptide(L)'
;IADVWSCGVTLYVMLVGAYPFEDPEEPKNFRKTIHRILNVQYSIPDYVHISPECQHLISRIFVADPAKRISIPEIRNHEWFLKNLPTDLMEDNETNNQYEEPDQPTQSVEDIMQIIAEATIPAAGTQTLNPYLTGSLDIDDDMDDDLDTDPDLDIDSSGEIVYAM
;
A
#
# COMPACT_ATOMS: atom_id res chain seq x y z
N ILE A 1 4.82 -13.08 1.72
CA ILE A 1 4.57 -13.29 3.18
C ILE A 1 4.10 -12.01 3.89
N ALA A 2 4.49 -10.83 3.41
CA ALA A 2 3.91 -9.57 3.86
C ALA A 2 2.42 -9.46 3.50
N ASP A 3 2.00 -9.94 2.32
CA ASP A 3 0.59 -9.90 1.91
C ASP A 3 -0.34 -10.66 2.85
N VAL A 4 0.13 -11.78 3.42
CA VAL A 4 -0.62 -12.54 4.44
C VAL A 4 -0.95 -11.66 5.65
N TRP A 5 -0.02 -10.81 6.07
CA TRP A 5 -0.25 -9.85 7.14
C TRP A 5 -1.34 -8.86 6.75
N SER A 6 -1.27 -8.29 5.54
CA SER A 6 -2.28 -7.37 5.02
C SER A 6 -3.66 -8.02 4.95
N CYS A 7 -3.76 -9.27 4.47
CA CYS A 7 -4.99 -10.05 4.49
C CYS A 7 -5.53 -10.23 5.92
N GLY A 8 -4.65 -10.47 6.90
CA GLY A 8 -5.02 -10.52 8.31
C GLY A 8 -5.57 -9.19 8.84
N VAL A 9 -4.96 -8.07 8.46
CA VAL A 9 -5.47 -6.74 8.81
C VAL A 9 -6.87 -6.53 8.21
N THR A 10 -7.07 -6.83 6.93
CA THR A 10 -8.39 -6.74 6.28
C THR A 10 -9.42 -7.63 6.97
N LEU A 11 -9.07 -8.89 7.27
CA LEU A 11 -9.93 -9.82 8.00
C LEU A 11 -10.32 -9.26 9.37
N TYR A 12 -9.36 -8.76 10.14
CA TYR A 12 -9.61 -8.16 11.44
C TYR A 12 -10.58 -6.97 11.33
N VAL A 13 -10.36 -6.07 10.37
CA VAL A 13 -11.23 -4.91 10.14
C VAL A 13 -12.65 -5.34 9.76
N MET A 14 -12.82 -6.38 8.95
CA MET A 14 -14.15 -6.91 8.61
C MET A 14 -14.90 -7.46 9.84
N LEU A 15 -14.18 -8.00 10.82
CA LEU A 15 -14.78 -8.60 12.03
C LEU A 15 -15.04 -7.57 13.13
N VAL A 16 -14.12 -6.61 13.32
CA VAL A 16 -14.10 -5.69 14.47
C VAL A 16 -14.56 -4.28 14.09
N GLY A 17 -14.42 -3.87 12.83
CA GLY A 17 -14.73 -2.52 12.34
C GLY A 17 -13.67 -1.46 12.65
N ALA A 18 -12.50 -1.87 13.17
CA ALA A 18 -11.37 -0.99 13.49
C ALA A 18 -10.03 -1.69 13.18
N TYR A 19 -8.96 -0.91 13.04
CA TYR A 19 -7.62 -1.46 12.77
C TYR A 19 -7.02 -2.14 14.02
N PRO A 20 -6.32 -3.28 13.88
CA PRO A 20 -5.85 -4.09 15.02
C PRO A 20 -4.78 -3.41 15.89
N PHE A 21 -3.95 -2.54 15.28
CA PHE A 21 -2.80 -1.92 15.95
C PHE A 21 -2.97 -0.42 16.17
N GLU A 22 -4.05 0.17 15.67
CA GLU A 22 -4.34 1.59 15.86
C GLU A 22 -4.88 1.82 17.28
N ASP A 23 -4.51 2.95 17.86
CA ASP A 23 -5.06 3.35 19.15
C ASP A 23 -6.45 4.00 18.96
N PRO A 24 -7.51 3.49 19.61
CA PRO A 24 -8.85 4.06 19.48
C PRO A 24 -8.95 5.50 19.98
N GLU A 25 -8.12 5.89 20.96
CA GLU A 25 -8.11 7.24 21.54
C GLU A 25 -7.18 8.19 20.76
N GLU A 26 -6.13 7.64 20.14
CA GLU A 26 -5.10 8.40 19.41
C GLU A 26 -4.84 7.85 17.99
N PRO A 27 -5.82 7.89 17.06
CA PRO A 27 -5.72 7.22 15.76
C PRO A 27 -4.59 7.77 14.86
N LYS A 28 -4.20 9.04 15.06
CA LYS A 28 -3.11 9.70 14.30
C LYS A 28 -1.73 9.52 14.93
N ASN A 29 -1.61 8.78 16.03
CA ASN A 29 -0.33 8.52 16.68
C ASN A 29 0.38 7.34 16.00
N PHE A 30 0.96 7.60 14.82
CA PHE A 30 1.67 6.58 14.03
C PHE A 30 2.80 5.90 14.80
N ARG A 31 3.47 6.62 15.72
CA ARG A 31 4.53 6.04 16.56
C ARG A 31 4.00 4.93 17.45
N LYS A 32 2.82 5.14 18.07
CA LYS A 32 2.15 4.14 18.91
C LYS A 32 1.67 2.95 18.07
N THR A 33 1.09 3.21 16.90
CA THR A 33 0.67 2.17 15.96
C THR A 33 1.84 1.30 15.51
N ILE A 34 2.96 1.90 15.09
CA ILE A 34 4.18 1.17 14.69
C ILE A 34 4.72 0.34 15.85
N HIS A 35 4.77 0.90 17.05
CA HIS A 35 5.20 0.15 18.24
C HIS A 35 4.31 -1.07 18.50
N ARG A 36 3.00 -0.94 18.35
CA ARG A 36 2.05 -2.07 18.48
C ARG A 36 2.21 -3.10 17.38
N ILE A 37 2.49 -2.69 16.14
CA ILE A 37 2.77 -3.61 15.02
C ILE A 37 4.01 -4.45 15.32
N LEU A 38 5.12 -3.81 15.72
CA LEU A 38 6.39 -4.48 15.98
C LEU A 38 6.30 -5.50 17.12
N ASN A 39 5.48 -5.21 18.13
CA ASN A 39 5.25 -6.09 19.28
C ASN A 39 4.01 -6.99 19.12
N VAL A 40 3.34 -6.91 17.98
CA VAL A 40 2.10 -7.67 17.67
C VAL A 40 1.01 -7.50 18.74
N GLN A 41 0.79 -6.26 19.17
CA GLN A 41 -0.16 -5.88 20.21
C GLN A 41 -1.53 -5.52 19.63
N TYR A 42 -2.39 -6.51 19.50
CA TYR A 42 -3.80 -6.35 19.13
C TYR A 42 -4.70 -7.08 20.14
N SER A 43 -5.97 -6.70 20.21
CA SER A 43 -6.95 -7.32 21.10
C SER A 43 -8.34 -7.27 20.48
N ILE A 44 -9.02 -8.40 20.45
CA ILE A 44 -10.39 -8.49 19.96
C ILE A 44 -11.32 -8.06 21.09
N PRO A 45 -12.16 -7.02 20.92
CA PRO A 45 -13.03 -6.55 22.00
C PRO A 45 -14.05 -7.61 22.45
N ASP A 46 -14.39 -7.63 23.74
CA ASP A 46 -15.28 -8.64 24.35
C ASP A 46 -16.69 -8.68 23.74
N TYR A 47 -17.15 -7.56 23.18
CA TYR A 47 -18.44 -7.47 22.50
C TYR A 47 -18.45 -8.10 21.10
N VAL A 48 -17.28 -8.42 20.53
CA VAL A 48 -17.15 -9.07 19.23
C VAL A 48 -17.00 -10.58 19.45
N HIS A 49 -18.06 -11.32 19.14
CA HIS A 49 -18.05 -12.77 19.22
C HIS A 49 -17.57 -13.39 17.91
N ILE A 50 -16.39 -13.99 17.95
CA ILE A 50 -15.83 -14.78 16.84
C ILE A 50 -15.66 -16.24 17.25
N SER A 51 -15.63 -17.13 16.26
CA SER A 51 -15.41 -18.55 16.55
C SER A 51 -13.96 -18.81 16.98
N PRO A 52 -13.70 -19.88 17.77
CA PRO A 52 -12.34 -20.23 18.19
C PRO A 52 -11.38 -20.46 17.00
N GLU A 53 -11.88 -21.04 15.91
CA GLU A 53 -11.12 -21.28 14.69
C GLU A 53 -10.75 -19.96 14.00
N CYS A 54 -11.64 -18.96 14.04
CA CYS A 54 -11.34 -17.61 13.54
C CYS A 54 -10.21 -16.95 14.33
N GLN A 55 -10.29 -17.03 15.66
CA GLN A 55 -9.29 -16.47 16.56
C GLN A 55 -7.93 -17.16 16.36
N HIS A 56 -7.95 -18.49 16.19
CA HIS A 56 -6.76 -19.26 15.88
C HIS A 56 -6.13 -18.80 14.56
N LEU A 57 -6.91 -18.62 13.49
CA LEU A 57 -6.41 -18.14 12.21
C LEU A 57 -5.73 -16.76 12.33
N ILE A 58 -6.39 -15.81 13.00
CA ILE A 58 -5.84 -14.45 13.23
C ILE A 58 -4.52 -14.53 14.01
N SER A 59 -4.45 -15.37 15.05
CA SER A 59 -3.23 -15.55 15.84
C SER A 59 -2.05 -16.12 15.04
N ARG A 60 -2.34 -16.94 14.03
CA ARG A 60 -1.36 -17.55 13.12
C ARG A 60 -0.89 -16.59 12.03
N ILE A 61 -1.71 -15.59 11.68
CA ILE A 61 -1.36 -14.51 10.74
C ILE A 61 -0.53 -13.42 11.44
N PHE A 62 -0.97 -12.96 12.61
CA PHE A 62 -0.27 -11.95 13.39
C PHE A 62 0.86 -12.57 14.21
N VAL A 63 1.89 -13.01 13.49
CA VAL A 63 3.17 -13.49 14.03
C VAL A 63 4.28 -12.56 13.55
N ALA A 64 5.09 -12.06 14.49
CA ALA A 64 6.19 -11.12 14.21
C ALA A 64 7.22 -11.72 13.25
N ASP A 65 7.65 -12.95 13.56
CA ASP A 65 8.60 -13.74 12.78
C ASP A 65 7.94 -14.22 11.46
N PRO A 66 8.35 -13.69 10.28
CA PRO A 66 7.74 -14.06 9.01
C PRO A 66 7.93 -15.54 8.66
N ALA A 67 9.00 -16.19 9.16
CA ALA A 67 9.24 -17.60 8.90
C ALA A 67 8.30 -18.54 9.67
N LYS A 68 7.67 -18.04 10.75
CA LYS A 68 6.68 -18.77 11.55
C LYS A 68 5.24 -18.38 11.22
N ARG A 69 5.07 -17.33 10.42
CA ARG A 69 3.74 -16.86 9.98
C ARG A 69 3.12 -17.88 9.06
N ILE A 70 1.84 -18.14 9.25
CA ILE A 70 1.08 -19.03 8.37
C ILE A 70 1.16 -18.57 6.90
N SER A 71 1.27 -19.52 5.99
CA SER A 71 1.34 -19.29 4.55
C SER A 71 -0.04 -19.35 3.90
N ILE A 72 -0.19 -18.84 2.67
CA ILE A 72 -1.46 -18.91 1.92
C ILE A 72 -1.94 -20.37 1.73
N PRO A 73 -1.09 -21.35 1.37
CA PRO A 73 -1.52 -22.74 1.29
C PRO A 73 -2.04 -23.30 2.62
N GLU A 74 -1.41 -22.94 3.74
CA GLU A 74 -1.89 -23.36 5.07
C GLU A 74 -3.22 -22.67 5.43
N ILE A 75 -3.41 -21.40 5.05
CA ILE A 75 -4.69 -20.69 5.22
C ILE A 75 -5.79 -21.36 4.40
N ARG A 76 -5.53 -21.72 3.13
CA ARG A 76 -6.50 -22.42 2.27
C ARG A 76 -6.95 -23.76 2.85
N ASN A 77 -6.10 -24.40 3.66
CA ASN A 77 -6.40 -25.64 4.37
C ASN A 77 -6.90 -25.44 5.80
N HIS A 78 -7.03 -24.20 6.27
CA HIS A 78 -7.45 -23.90 7.64
C HIS A 78 -8.96 -24.12 7.81
N GLU A 79 -9.37 -24.76 8.91
CA GLU A 79 -10.78 -25.14 9.17
C GLU A 79 -11.75 -23.95 9.04
N TRP A 80 -11.36 -22.79 9.57
CA TRP A 80 -12.16 -21.56 9.45
C TRP A 80 -12.36 -21.11 7.99
N PHE A 81 -11.33 -21.25 7.14
CA PHE A 81 -11.39 -20.83 5.73
C PHE A 81 -12.22 -21.80 4.89
N LEU A 82 -12.13 -23.10 5.18
CA LEU A 82 -12.88 -24.15 4.48
C LEU A 82 -14.38 -24.14 4.83
N LYS A 83 -14.77 -23.52 5.94
CA LYS A 83 -16.15 -23.49 6.40
C LYS A 83 -17.02 -22.67 5.46
N ASN A 84 -17.98 -23.33 4.80
CA ASN A 84 -18.88 -22.74 3.79
C ASN A 84 -18.14 -22.12 2.59
N LEU A 85 -16.94 -22.61 2.27
CA LEU A 85 -16.21 -22.16 1.09
C LEU A 85 -16.97 -22.58 -0.19
N PRO A 86 -17.37 -21.64 -1.07
CA PRO A 86 -18.00 -21.98 -2.34
C PRO A 86 -17.09 -22.84 -3.20
N THR A 87 -17.66 -23.87 -3.85
CA THR A 87 -16.91 -24.82 -4.68
C THR A 87 -16.16 -24.14 -5.82
N ASP A 88 -16.72 -23.06 -6.38
CA ASP A 88 -16.10 -22.26 -7.46
C ASP A 88 -14.76 -21.62 -7.04
N LEU A 89 -14.51 -21.46 -5.74
CA LEU A 89 -13.25 -20.92 -5.20
C LEU A 89 -12.28 -22.03 -4.73
N MET A 90 -12.71 -23.29 -4.74
CA MET A 90 -11.91 -24.43 -4.27
C MET A 90 -11.04 -25.04 -5.36
N GLU A 91 -11.44 -24.91 -6.62
CA GLU A 91 -10.69 -25.47 -7.73
C GLU A 91 -9.77 -24.40 -8.32
N ASP A 92 -8.45 -24.60 -8.29
CA ASP A 92 -7.49 -23.92 -9.18
C ASP A 92 -7.68 -24.39 -10.65
N ASN A 93 -8.90 -24.81 -11.02
CA ASN A 93 -9.22 -25.30 -12.34
C ASN A 93 -9.44 -24.13 -13.28
N GLU A 94 -8.59 -24.05 -14.29
CA GLU A 94 -8.80 -23.34 -15.55
C GLU A 94 -10.05 -23.84 -16.32
N THR A 95 -11.01 -24.50 -15.66
CA THR A 95 -12.21 -25.10 -16.23
C THR A 95 -13.43 -24.42 -15.62
N ASN A 96 -14.10 -23.60 -16.43
CA ASN A 96 -15.29 -22.80 -16.15
C ASN A 96 -15.12 -21.46 -15.41
N ASN A 97 -14.17 -20.63 -15.89
CA ASN A 97 -14.55 -19.22 -16.08
C ASN A 97 -15.59 -19.17 -17.21
N GLN A 98 -16.87 -19.35 -16.88
CA GLN A 98 -17.99 -18.86 -17.71
C GLN A 98 -18.14 -17.33 -17.50
N TYR A 99 -17.00 -16.65 -17.40
CA TYR A 99 -16.87 -15.22 -17.58
C TYR A 99 -16.25 -15.04 -18.96
N GLU A 100 -17.09 -14.98 -19.99
CA GLU A 100 -16.70 -14.32 -21.23
C GLU A 100 -16.62 -12.82 -20.88
N GLU A 101 -15.39 -12.34 -20.65
CA GLU A 101 -15.16 -10.91 -20.52
C GLU A 101 -15.59 -10.26 -21.86
N PRO A 102 -16.59 -9.38 -21.87
CA PRO A 102 -17.18 -8.88 -23.11
C PRO A 102 -16.12 -8.09 -23.90
N ASP A 103 -15.75 -8.60 -25.09
CA ASP A 103 -14.96 -7.95 -26.14
C ASP A 103 -13.88 -6.97 -25.65
N GLN A 104 -13.08 -7.33 -24.64
CA GLN A 104 -11.86 -6.58 -24.40
C GLN A 104 -10.91 -6.89 -25.56
N PRO A 105 -10.43 -5.87 -26.30
CA PRO A 105 -9.45 -6.12 -27.34
C PRO A 105 -8.18 -6.65 -26.69
N THR A 106 -7.96 -7.96 -26.79
CA THR A 106 -6.72 -8.59 -26.34
C THR A 106 -5.59 -8.07 -27.21
N GLN A 107 -4.64 -7.34 -26.63
CA GLN A 107 -3.46 -6.85 -27.34
C GLN A 107 -2.34 -7.88 -27.29
N SER A 108 -1.61 -8.04 -28.39
CA SER A 108 -0.39 -8.86 -28.36
C SER A 108 0.67 -8.20 -27.46
N VAL A 109 1.59 -9.01 -26.92
CA VAL A 109 2.69 -8.48 -26.09
C VAL A 109 3.54 -7.51 -26.90
N GLU A 110 3.70 -7.78 -28.20
CA GLU A 110 4.40 -6.91 -29.15
C GLU A 110 3.71 -5.55 -29.29
N ASP A 111 2.38 -5.51 -29.45
CA ASP A 111 1.62 -4.26 -29.54
C ASP A 111 1.69 -3.45 -28.24
N ILE A 112 1.60 -4.13 -27.09
CA ILE A 112 1.72 -3.49 -25.76
C ILE A 112 3.10 -2.82 -25.63
N MET A 113 4.16 -3.56 -25.96
CA MET A 113 5.53 -3.04 -25.88
C MET A 113 5.78 -1.89 -26.86
N GLN A 114 5.19 -1.95 -28.05
CA GLN A 114 5.27 -0.89 -29.03
C GLN A 114 4.59 0.40 -28.54
N ILE A 115 3.38 0.29 -27.96
CA ILE A 115 2.67 1.43 -27.37
C ILE A 115 3.46 2.05 -26.23
N ILE A 116 4.04 1.22 -25.34
CA ILE A 116 4.89 1.71 -24.24
C ILE A 116 6.10 2.46 -24.80
N ALA A 117 6.77 1.93 -25.82
CA ALA A 117 7.93 2.59 -26.45
C ALA A 117 7.54 3.92 -27.11
N GLU A 118 6.44 3.97 -27.84
CA GLU A 118 5.92 5.20 -28.45
C GLU A 118 5.55 6.26 -27.40
N ALA A 119 4.95 5.85 -26.29
CA ALA A 119 4.57 6.73 -25.19
C ALA A 119 5.78 7.38 -24.47
N THR A 120 7.01 6.88 -24.68
CA THR A 120 8.22 7.54 -24.17
C THR A 120 8.67 8.73 -25.03
N ILE A 121 8.13 8.89 -26.24
CA ILE A 121 8.49 9.97 -27.15
C ILE A 121 7.61 11.20 -26.81
N PRO A 122 8.19 12.33 -26.39
CA PRO A 122 7.41 13.55 -26.16
C PRO A 122 6.84 14.07 -27.49
N ALA A 123 5.63 14.64 -27.46
CA ALA A 123 4.99 15.18 -28.64
C ALA A 123 5.90 16.22 -29.33
N ALA A 124 6.15 16.04 -30.63
CA ALA A 124 6.87 17.00 -31.44
C ALA A 124 6.05 18.31 -31.54
N GLY A 125 6.36 19.29 -30.68
CA GLY A 125 5.70 20.60 -30.72
C GLY A 125 5.74 21.46 -29.46
N THR A 126 6.21 20.97 -28.30
CA THR A 126 6.30 21.81 -27.09
C THR A 126 7.63 22.57 -26.95
N GLN A 127 8.54 22.46 -27.92
CA GLN A 127 9.74 23.29 -28.02
C GLN A 127 9.83 23.93 -29.39
N THR A 128 9.11 25.06 -29.56
CA THR A 128 9.60 26.34 -30.10
C THR A 128 8.40 27.24 -30.51
N LEU A 129 7.64 27.74 -29.53
CA LEU A 129 6.96 29.02 -29.75
C LEU A 129 7.96 30.12 -29.36
N ASN A 130 8.77 30.53 -30.34
CA ASN A 130 9.62 31.72 -30.44
C ASN A 130 10.00 32.50 -29.16
N PRO A 131 11.30 32.56 -28.80
CA PRO A 131 11.82 33.55 -27.85
C PRO A 131 11.87 35.00 -28.38
N TYR A 132 11.45 35.25 -29.62
CA TYR A 132 11.69 36.53 -30.33
C TYR A 132 10.42 37.31 -30.73
N LEU A 133 9.21 36.92 -30.30
CA LEU A 133 7.96 37.60 -30.68
C LEU A 133 7.28 38.40 -29.54
N THR A 134 7.88 38.53 -28.36
CA THR A 134 7.36 39.42 -27.30
C THR A 134 8.30 40.60 -27.00
N GLY A 135 9.19 40.92 -27.94
CA GLY A 135 9.92 42.18 -27.96
C GLY A 135 9.02 43.29 -28.50
N SER A 136 8.73 44.27 -27.63
CA SER A 136 7.94 45.49 -27.83
C SER A 136 6.50 45.44 -27.35
N LEU A 137 6.32 45.74 -26.06
CA LEU A 137 5.47 46.83 -25.58
C LEU A 137 5.90 47.14 -24.14
N ASP A 138 6.60 48.26 -23.95
CA ASP A 138 6.87 48.87 -22.65
C ASP A 138 5.54 49.20 -21.95
N ILE A 139 5.42 48.89 -20.65
CA ILE A 139 4.65 49.63 -19.63
C ILE A 139 5.05 49.07 -18.25
N ASP A 140 5.47 49.99 -17.39
CA ASP A 140 6.00 49.82 -16.04
C ASP A 140 5.03 49.11 -15.08
N ASP A 141 5.56 48.38 -14.09
CA ASP A 141 5.14 48.54 -12.69
C ASP A 141 6.09 47.77 -11.76
N ASP A 142 6.68 48.53 -10.84
CA ASP A 142 7.50 48.08 -9.74
C ASP A 142 6.73 47.11 -8.82
N MET A 143 7.33 45.96 -8.52
CA MET A 143 7.16 45.32 -7.20
C MET A 143 8.46 44.62 -6.83
N ASP A 144 9.18 45.28 -5.93
CA ASP A 144 10.19 44.68 -5.06
C ASP A 144 9.60 43.45 -4.34
N ASP A 145 10.38 42.39 -4.25
CA ASP A 145 10.53 41.64 -3.00
C ASP A 145 11.74 40.70 -3.11
N ASP A 146 12.84 41.19 -2.54
CA ASP A 146 14.04 40.45 -2.18
C ASP A 146 13.67 39.22 -1.33
N LEU A 147 14.12 38.02 -1.72
CA LEU A 147 14.50 36.99 -0.77
C LEU A 147 15.70 36.20 -1.32
N ASP A 148 16.85 36.52 -0.75
CA ASP A 148 18.15 35.94 -0.99
C ASP A 148 18.15 34.41 -0.92
N THR A 149 18.86 33.80 -1.88
CA THR A 149 19.30 32.41 -1.84
C THR A 149 20.51 32.33 -0.93
N ASP A 150 20.40 31.67 0.23
CA ASP A 150 21.56 31.35 1.06
C ASP A 150 21.96 29.87 0.87
N PRO A 151 23.18 29.56 0.36
CA PRO A 151 23.66 28.21 0.16
C PRO A 151 24.66 27.80 1.25
N ASP A 152 24.28 27.80 2.53
CA ASP A 152 25.13 27.27 3.61
C ASP A 152 24.32 26.33 4.53
N LEU A 153 24.40 25.02 4.29
CA LEU A 153 24.13 24.02 5.32
C LEU A 153 25.39 23.17 5.53
N ASP A 154 26.19 23.66 6.46
CA ASP A 154 27.37 22.99 7.01
C ASP A 154 27.02 21.62 7.60
N ILE A 155 27.87 20.67 7.22
CA ILE A 155 28.05 19.37 7.85
C ILE A 155 28.73 19.58 9.21
N ASP A 156 28.04 19.25 10.31
CA ASP A 156 28.49 18.45 11.45
C ASP A 156 27.59 18.68 12.67
N SER A 157 26.83 17.66 13.08
CA SER A 157 26.46 17.51 14.48
C SER A 157 26.23 16.04 14.79
N SER A 158 27.33 15.41 15.21
CA SER A 158 27.41 14.10 15.84
C SER A 158 26.44 13.99 17.04
N GLY A 159 25.32 13.28 16.86
CA GLY A 159 24.38 12.93 17.93
C GLY A 159 24.63 11.53 18.48
N GLU A 160 25.16 11.49 19.70
CA GLU A 160 25.49 10.30 20.51
C GLU A 160 24.28 9.38 20.73
N ILE A 161 24.42 8.08 20.42
CA ILE A 161 23.43 7.03 20.71
C ILE A 161 23.66 6.54 22.14
N VAL A 162 22.69 6.73 23.02
CA VAL A 162 22.68 6.14 24.37
C VAL A 162 21.75 4.94 24.39
N TYR A 163 22.30 3.74 24.57
CA TYR A 163 21.54 2.54 24.95
C TYR A 163 21.39 2.48 26.47
N ALA A 164 20.19 2.14 26.95
CA ALA A 164 19.98 1.68 28.32
C ALA A 164 19.68 0.17 28.29
N MET A 165 20.33 -0.54 29.24
CA MET A 165 20.31 -2.01 29.43
C MET A 165 18.92 -2.56 29.76
#